data_AF-A0A935KPA7-F1
#
_entry.id   AF-A0A935KPA7-F1
#
_cell.length_a   1.000
_cell.length_b   1.000
_cell.length_c   1.000
_cell.angle_alpha   90.00
_cell.angle_beta   90.00
_cell.angle_gamma   90.00
#
_symmetry.space_group_name_H-M   'P 1'
#
loop_
_entity.id
_entity.type
_entity.pdbx_description
1 polymer ?
#
loop_
_entity_poly.entity_id
_entity_poly.type
_entity_poly.pdbx_seq_one_letter_code
_entity_poly.pdbx_strand_id
1 'polypeptide(L)' 'MSGERRKLLGFDQRIRLEWLEAAAGHAASGKSYDEMRDALLDLLDGVVGGRRYASARSKTVTVLCRVWGA' A
#
# COMPACT_ATOMS: atom_id res chain seq x y z
N MET A 1 17.09 -18.30 18.34
CA MET A 1 16.24 -17.83 17.23
C MET A 1 16.39 -16.33 17.13
N SER A 2 17.13 -15.80 16.15
CA SER A 2 17.17 -14.36 15.92
C SER A 2 15.79 -13.93 15.44
N GLY A 3 15.00 -13.35 16.35
CA GLY A 3 13.69 -12.81 16.03
C GLY A 3 13.88 -11.76 14.95
N GLU A 4 13.41 -12.06 13.74
CA GLU A 4 13.45 -11.13 12.61
C GLU A 4 12.70 -9.88 13.06
N ARG A 5 13.43 -8.78 13.27
CA ARG A 5 12.84 -7.51 13.69
C ARG A 5 11.95 -7.05 12.55
N ARG A 6 10.64 -7.29 12.65
CA ARG A 6 9.66 -6.76 11.69
C ARG A 6 9.94 -5.28 11.50
N LYS A 7 10.30 -4.91 10.28
CA LYS A 7 10.65 -3.52 9.93
C LYS A 7 9.43 -2.65 10.21
N LEU A 8 9.52 -1.83 11.27
CA LEU A 8 8.47 -0.89 11.65
C LEU A 8 8.37 0.19 10.58
N LEU A 9 7.15 0.43 10.10
CA LEU A 9 6.85 1.45 9.11
C LEU A 9 6.31 2.68 9.84
N GLY A 10 7.09 3.76 9.89
CA GLY A 10 6.57 5.05 10.35
C GLY A 10 5.52 5.55 9.37
N PHE A 11 4.27 5.64 9.84
CA PHE A 11 3.09 5.93 9.02
C PHE A 11 2.14 6.86 9.78
N ASP A 12 1.96 8.06 9.25
CA ASP A 12 1.15 9.16 9.79
C ASP A 12 0.03 9.60 8.82
N GLN A 13 0.00 9.02 7.62
CA GLN A 13 -0.97 9.36 6.60
C GLN A 13 -2.36 8.81 6.97
N ARG A 14 -3.40 9.65 6.87
CA ARG A 14 -4.78 9.20 6.99
C ARG A 14 -5.15 8.33 5.79
N ILE A 15 -5.58 7.10 6.05
CA ILE A 15 -6.15 6.21 5.01
C ILE A 15 -7.60 6.62 4.75
N ARG A 16 -7.94 6.82 3.47
CA ARG A 16 -9.32 7.03 3.01
C ARG A 16 -9.98 5.69 2.73
N LEU A 17 -11.29 5.59 3.01
CA LEU A 17 -12.06 4.36 2.81
C LEU A 17 -11.99 3.88 1.35
N GLU A 18 -12.13 4.79 0.40
CA GLU A 18 -12.05 4.50 -1.03
C GLU A 18 -10.72 3.84 -1.47
N TRP A 19 -9.61 4.07 -0.75
CA TRP A 19 -8.34 3.41 -1.04
C TRP A 19 -8.32 1.97 -0.55
N LEU A 20 -8.98 1.71 0.58
CA LEU A 20 -9.18 0.34 1.08
C LEU A 20 -10.11 -0.44 0.16
N GLU A 21 -11.19 0.19 -0.32
CA GLU A 21 -12.12 -0.42 -1.26
C GLU A 21 -11.43 -0.75 -2.60
N ALA A 22 -10.60 0.16 -3.13
CA ALA A 22 -9.82 -0.10 -4.34
C ALA A 22 -8.87 -1.30 -4.16
N ALA A 23 -8.14 -1.36 -3.04
CA ALA A 23 -7.25 -2.47 -2.72
C ALA A 23 -8.02 -3.79 -2.56
N ALA A 24 -9.15 -3.78 -1.85
CA ALA A 24 -10.02 -4.95 -1.68
C ALA A 24 -10.58 -5.42 -3.03
N GLY A 25 -10.99 -4.51 -3.91
CA GLY A 25 -11.46 -4.83 -5.26
C GLY A 25 -10.38 -5.51 -6.11
N HIS A 26 -9.13 -5.05 -6.02
CA HIS A 26 -8.00 -5.72 -6.65
C HIS A 26 -7.74 -7.12 -6.09
N ALA A 27 -7.80 -7.28 -4.76
CA ALA A 27 -7.62 -8.57 -4.10
C ALA A 27 -8.73 -9.57 -4.51
N ALA A 28 -9.99 -9.12 -4.48
CA ALA A 28 -11.15 -9.91 -4.87
C ALA A 28 -11.12 -10.32 -6.36
N SER A 29 -10.45 -9.53 -7.20
CA SER A 29 -10.25 -9.85 -8.62
C SER A 29 -9.12 -10.87 -8.85
N GLY A 30 -8.44 -11.34 -7.79
CA GLY A 30 -7.34 -12.29 -7.90
C GLY A 30 -6.03 -11.71 -8.40
N LYS A 31 -5.84 -10.38 -8.32
CA LYS A 31 -4.56 -9.75 -8.69
C LYS A 31 -3.47 -10.19 -7.71
N SER A 32 -2.27 -10.39 -8.24
CA SER A 32 -1.07 -10.59 -7.44
C SER A 32 -0.73 -9.35 -6.60
N TYR A 33 0.11 -9.53 -5.59
CA TYR A 33 0.61 -8.43 -4.77
C TYR A 33 1.25 -7.31 -5.60
N ASP A 34 2.07 -7.67 -6.60
CA ASP A 34 2.78 -6.70 -7.45
C ASP A 34 1.81 -5.95 -8.37
N GLU A 35 0.86 -6.63 -8.99
CA GLU A 35 -0.18 -5.98 -9.81
C GLU A 35 -1.08 -5.05 -8.99
N MET A 36 -1.43 -5.45 -7.76
CA MET A 36 -2.17 -4.58 -6.84
C MET A 36 -1.32 -3.37 -6.45
N ARG A 37 -0.04 -3.59 -6.13
CA ARG A 37 0.89 -2.53 -5.73
C ARG A 37 1.03 -1.48 -6.82
N ASP A 38 1.23 -1.89 -8.07
CA ASP A 38 1.39 -0.98 -9.20
C ASP A 38 0.10 -0.18 -9.44
N ALA A 39 -1.05 -0.85 -9.45
CA ALA A 39 -2.35 -0.18 -9.58
C ALA A 39 -2.60 0.87 -8.48
N LEU A 40 -2.20 0.58 -7.24
CA LEU A 40 -2.34 1.51 -6.11
C LEU A 40 -1.31 2.66 -6.15
N LEU A 41 -0.11 2.44 -6.70
CA LEU A 41 0.87 3.51 -6.91
C LEU A 41 0.36 4.54 -7.92
N ASP A 42 -0.29 4.07 -8.97
CA ASP A 42 -0.90 4.90 -10.00
C ASP A 42 -2.14 5.62 -9.45
N LEU A 43 -3.03 4.90 -8.75
CA LEU A 43 -4.22 5.49 -8.11
C LEU A 43 -3.88 6.66 -7.19
N LEU A 44 -2.74 6.59 -6.50
CA LEU A 44 -2.32 7.58 -5.51
C LEU A 44 -1.34 8.63 -6.07
N ASP A 45 -0.96 8.57 -7.35
CA ASP A 45 -0.13 9.62 -7.94
C ASP A 45 -0.86 10.97 -7.94
N GLY A 46 -0.16 12.02 -7.52
CA GLY A 46 -0.75 13.36 -7.33
C GLY A 46 -1.74 13.49 -6.15
N VAL A 47 -2.28 12.39 -5.62
CA VAL A 47 -3.20 12.39 -4.46
C VAL A 47 -2.43 12.34 -3.14
N VAL A 48 -1.44 11.44 -3.04
CA VAL A 48 -0.55 11.35 -1.88
C VAL A 48 0.83 11.83 -2.27
N GLY A 49 1.37 12.74 -1.46
CA GLY A 49 2.67 13.34 -1.70
C GLY A 49 3.81 12.32 -1.76
N GLY A 50 4.80 12.64 -2.60
CA GLY A 50 6.09 11.96 -2.66
C GLY A 50 6.21 10.92 -3.77
N ARG A 51 7.25 11.11 -4.59
CA ARG A 51 7.52 10.28 -5.78
C ARG A 51 8.71 9.32 -5.60
N ARG A 52 9.49 9.47 -4.52
CA ARG A 52 10.67 8.66 -4.20
C ARG A 52 10.32 7.39 -3.41
N TYR A 53 11.26 6.44 -3.40
CA TYR A 53 11.23 5.27 -2.51
C TYR A 53 11.12 5.71 -1.04
N ALA A 54 10.29 5.02 -0.24
CA ALA A 54 9.95 5.35 1.14
C ALA A 54 9.19 6.68 1.36
N SER A 55 8.62 7.27 0.30
CA SER A 55 7.64 8.37 0.38
C SER A 55 6.36 7.99 1.11
N ALA A 56 5.60 9.00 1.57
CA ALA A 56 4.25 8.82 2.11
C ALA A 56 3.35 7.98 1.18
N ARG A 57 3.40 8.24 -0.14
CA ARG A 57 2.70 7.43 -1.14
C ARG A 57 3.11 5.96 -1.09
N SER A 58 4.40 5.65 -1.19
CA SER A 58 4.88 4.26 -1.19
C SER A 58 4.57 3.52 0.12
N LYS A 59 4.60 4.23 1.27
CA LYS A 59 4.21 3.69 2.57
C LYS A 59 2.71 3.42 2.65
N THR A 60 1.88 4.32 2.11
CA THR A 60 0.43 4.15 2.00
C THR A 60 0.09 2.90 1.20
N VAL A 61 0.72 2.74 0.02
CA VAL A 61 0.56 1.52 -0.79
C VAL A 61 0.99 0.27 -0.02
N THR A 62 2.13 0.31 0.69
CA THR A 62 2.55 -0.83 1.51
C THR A 62 1.54 -1.18 2.61
N VAL A 63 0.89 -0.19 3.25
CA VAL A 63 -0.18 -0.47 4.22
C VAL A 63 -1.36 -1.14 3.53
N LEU A 64 -1.85 -0.59 2.42
CA LEU A 64 -3.00 -1.14 1.68
C LEU A 64 -2.75 -2.58 1.20
N CYS A 65 -1.58 -2.84 0.61
CA CYS A 65 -1.19 -4.19 0.18
C CYS A 65 -0.97 -5.14 1.36
N ARG A 66 -0.56 -4.67 2.56
CA ARG A 66 -0.45 -5.56 3.74
C ARG A 66 -1.81 -5.91 4.36
N VAL A 67 -2.82 -5.07 4.14
CA VAL A 67 -4.19 -5.34 4.61
C VAL A 67 -4.89 -6.33 3.68
N TRP A 68 -4.67 -6.21 2.36
CA TRP A 68 -5.45 -6.94 1.35
C TRP A 68 -4.65 -7.86 0.42
N GLY A 69 -3.35 -7.62 0.26
CA GLY A 69 -2.49 -8.45 -0.57
C GLY A 69 -2.26 -9.80 0.11
N ALA A 70 -2.48 -10.87 -0.65
CA ALA A 70 -2.13 -12.23 -0.27
C ALA A 70 -0.63 -12.49 -0.41
#